data_AF-A0A1Q9MY16-F1
#
_entry.id   AF-A0A1Q9MY16-F1
#
_cell.length_a   1.000
_cell.length_b   1.000
_cell.length_c   1.000
_cell.angle_alpha   90.00
_cell.angle_beta   90.00
_cell.angle_gamma   90.00
#
_symmetry.space_group_name_H-M   'P 1'
#
loop_
_entity.id
_entity.type
_entity.pdbx_description
1 polymer ?
#
loop_
_entity_poly.entity_id
_entity_poly.type
_entity_poly.pdbx_seq_one_letter_code
_entity_poly.pdbx_strand_id
1 'polypeptide(L)'
;MPRNSPLVKVNATRGYGAEVVFCENTLASRKETPNKLIKLHDYTLVHLYDNENVICGQGTVALELLKDVSNLDDIFALVGGGGFLSETAIATKGFNPKIRVYGCDPNLADDAFRSLEAGKIMTNDHPTTIADGLRGNLCERTFTILQQFVDQIVTVSEQEILVPCASSGSG
;
A
#
# COMPACT_ATOMS: atom_id res chain seq x y z
N MET A 1 -16.19 -1.54 -8.39
CA MET A 1 -15.58 -2.75 -7.82
C MET A 1 -15.62 -3.89 -8.85
N PRO A 2 -14.57 -4.70 -8.98
CA PRO A 2 -14.59 -5.91 -9.82
C PRO A 2 -15.72 -6.85 -9.44
N ARG A 3 -16.33 -7.55 -10.41
CA ARG A 3 -17.40 -8.53 -10.16
C ARG A 3 -16.98 -9.68 -9.24
N ASN A 4 -15.70 -10.03 -9.19
CA ASN A 4 -15.17 -11.04 -8.28
C ASN A 4 -14.74 -10.49 -6.90
N SER A 5 -15.10 -9.26 -6.55
CA SER A 5 -14.75 -8.71 -5.24
C SER A 5 -15.38 -9.56 -4.11
N PRO A 6 -14.65 -9.84 -3.02
CA PRO A 6 -15.20 -10.55 -1.87
C PRO A 6 -16.47 -9.86 -1.36
N LEU A 7 -17.54 -10.64 -1.11
CA LEU A 7 -18.84 -10.10 -0.70
C LEU A 7 -18.75 -9.29 0.60
N VAL A 8 -17.86 -9.67 1.52
CA VAL A 8 -17.62 -8.91 2.76
C VAL A 8 -17.17 -7.47 2.46
N LYS A 9 -16.31 -7.25 1.45
CA LYS A 9 -15.82 -5.92 1.06
C LYS A 9 -16.92 -5.10 0.38
N VAL A 10 -17.74 -5.74 -0.46
CA VAL A 10 -18.90 -5.11 -1.10
C VAL A 10 -19.92 -4.66 -0.07
N ASN A 11 -20.26 -5.53 0.88
CA ASN A 11 -21.25 -5.26 1.92
C ASN A 11 -20.77 -4.17 2.88
N ALA A 12 -19.49 -4.20 3.29
CA ALA A 12 -18.91 -3.13 4.10
C ALA A 12 -18.99 -1.76 3.38
N THR A 13 -18.61 -1.72 2.11
CA THR A 13 -18.67 -0.49 1.29
C THR A 13 -20.09 0.09 1.23
N ARG A 14 -21.10 -0.75 0.98
CA ARG A 14 -22.52 -0.34 1.01
C ARG A 14 -22.98 0.07 2.41
N GLY A 15 -22.49 -0.62 3.45
CA GLY A 15 -22.79 -0.32 4.85
C GLY A 15 -22.33 1.08 5.28
N TYR A 16 -21.26 1.60 4.67
CA TYR A 16 -20.81 2.98 4.85
C TYR A 16 -21.62 4.02 4.03
N GLY A 17 -22.68 3.60 3.33
CA GLY A 17 -23.57 4.47 2.55
C GLY A 17 -23.12 4.70 1.09
N ALA A 18 -22.10 4.00 0.62
CA ALA A 18 -21.62 4.16 -0.75
C ALA A 18 -22.43 3.37 -1.79
N GLU A 19 -22.64 3.96 -2.95
CA GLU A 19 -23.14 3.25 -4.14
C GLU A 19 -22.02 2.43 -4.78
N VAL A 20 -22.21 1.11 -4.88
CA VAL A 20 -21.23 0.22 -5.50
C VAL A 20 -21.56 -0.03 -6.96
N VAL A 21 -20.77 0.57 -7.85
CA VAL A 21 -20.78 0.27 -9.29
C VAL A 21 -19.80 -0.86 -9.59
N PHE A 22 -20.27 -1.91 -10.27
CA PHE A 22 -19.43 -3.04 -10.67
C PHE A 22 -18.73 -2.84 -12.01
N CYS A 23 -17.54 -3.43 -12.17
CA CYS A 23 -16.77 -3.45 -13.41
C CYS A 23 -16.25 -4.88 -13.70
N GLU A 24 -15.78 -5.12 -14.91
CA GLU A 24 -15.14 -6.39 -15.26
C GLU A 24 -13.83 -6.59 -14.49
N ASN A 25 -13.40 -7.85 -14.37
CA ASN A 25 -12.23 -8.23 -13.57
C ASN A 25 -10.90 -7.97 -14.30
N THR A 26 -10.79 -6.86 -15.04
CA THR A 26 -9.59 -6.50 -15.80
C THR A 26 -9.05 -5.14 -15.36
N LEU A 27 -7.72 -4.94 -15.46
CA LEU A 27 -7.11 -3.64 -15.17
C LEU A 27 -7.68 -2.53 -16.06
N ALA A 28 -7.96 -2.83 -17.33
CA ALA A 28 -8.60 -1.89 -18.25
C ALA A 28 -9.98 -1.45 -17.74
N SER A 29 -10.84 -2.40 -17.36
CA SER A 29 -12.19 -2.06 -16.87
C SER A 29 -12.17 -1.28 -15.55
N ARG A 30 -11.19 -1.57 -14.68
CA ARG A 30 -10.97 -0.81 -13.44
C ARG A 30 -10.57 0.65 -13.68
N LYS A 31 -9.92 0.96 -14.80
CA LYS A 31 -9.59 2.34 -15.23
C LYS A 31 -10.73 3.01 -16.00
N GLU A 32 -11.38 2.26 -16.89
CA GLU A 32 -12.44 2.80 -17.75
C GLU A 32 -13.73 3.14 -16.99
N THR A 33 -14.11 2.31 -16.00
CA THR A 33 -15.38 2.48 -15.29
C THR A 33 -15.44 3.81 -14.52
N PRO A 34 -14.43 4.18 -13.71
CA PRO A 34 -14.38 5.51 -13.10
C PRO A 34 -14.41 6.63 -14.14
N ASN A 35 -13.64 6.53 -15.23
CA ASN A 35 -13.61 7.55 -16.29
C ASN A 35 -14.99 7.77 -16.95
N LYS A 36 -15.79 6.72 -17.11
CA LYS A 36 -17.18 6.84 -17.62
C LYS A 36 -18.08 7.58 -16.63
N LEU A 37 -17.97 7.26 -15.33
CA LEU A 37 -18.76 7.91 -14.29
C LEU A 37 -18.40 9.39 -14.11
N ILE A 38 -17.11 9.73 -14.18
CA ILE A 38 -16.63 11.11 -14.17
C ILE A 38 -17.27 11.90 -15.32
N LYS A 39 -17.25 11.36 -16.54
CA LYS A 39 -17.87 12.02 -17.71
C LYS A 39 -19.38 12.19 -17.60
N LEU A 40 -20.08 11.26 -16.94
CA LEU A 40 -21.55 11.25 -16.87
C LEU A 40 -22.09 12.08 -15.70
N HIS A 41 -21.36 12.15 -14.59
CA HIS A 41 -21.85 12.70 -13.33
C HIS A 41 -20.96 13.80 -12.73
N ASP A 42 -19.87 14.17 -13.40
CA ASP A 42 -18.90 15.16 -12.93
C ASP A 42 -18.28 14.79 -11.56
N TYR A 43 -18.06 13.50 -11.34
CA TYR A 43 -17.44 13.01 -10.10
C TYR A 43 -15.95 13.34 -10.03
N THR A 44 -15.46 13.57 -8.81
CA THR A 44 -14.02 13.66 -8.54
C THR A 44 -13.45 12.27 -8.22
N LEU A 45 -12.40 11.87 -8.93
CA LEU A 45 -11.70 10.62 -8.65
C LEU A 45 -10.76 10.78 -7.45
N VAL A 46 -11.02 10.03 -6.38
CA VAL A 46 -10.09 9.89 -5.25
C VAL A 46 -9.23 8.64 -5.49
N HIS A 47 -8.00 8.83 -5.98
CA HIS A 47 -7.08 7.71 -6.20
C HIS A 47 -6.51 7.20 -4.88
N LEU A 48 -6.42 5.88 -4.74
CA LEU A 48 -5.99 5.18 -3.52
C LEU A 48 -4.54 5.46 -3.07
N TYR A 49 -3.72 6.08 -3.92
CA TYR A 49 -2.29 6.31 -3.66
C TYR A 49 -1.63 7.31 -4.62
N ASP A 50 -2.21 7.60 -5.78
CA ASP A 50 -1.76 8.68 -6.68
C ASP A 50 -2.64 9.93 -6.53
N ASN A 51 -2.74 10.42 -5.30
CA ASN A 51 -3.47 11.63 -4.94
C ASN A 51 -2.79 12.28 -3.73
N GLU A 52 -2.42 13.56 -3.84
CA GLU A 52 -1.62 14.24 -2.81
C GLU A 52 -2.29 14.25 -1.43
N ASN A 53 -3.60 14.45 -1.35
CA ASN A 53 -4.30 14.44 -0.06
C ASN A 53 -4.29 13.03 0.58
N VAL A 54 -4.47 11.99 -0.24
CA VAL A 54 -4.40 10.59 0.22
C VAL A 54 -2.99 10.23 0.66
N ILE A 55 -2.00 10.67 -0.09
CA ILE A 55 -0.57 10.50 0.19
C ILE A 55 -0.24 11.19 1.53
N CYS A 56 -0.40 12.51 1.64
CA CYS A 56 -0.09 13.24 2.87
C CYS A 56 -0.87 12.73 4.09
N GLY A 57 -2.11 12.26 3.89
CA GLY A 57 -2.89 11.64 4.96
C GLY A 57 -2.25 10.36 5.52
N GLN A 58 -1.64 9.52 4.68
CA GLN A 58 -1.04 8.26 5.12
C GLN A 58 0.20 8.44 6.00
N GLY A 59 0.97 9.51 5.79
CA GLY A 59 2.14 9.83 6.62
C GLY A 59 1.81 10.19 8.07
N THR A 60 0.55 10.54 8.36
CA THR A 60 0.12 10.90 9.72
C THR A 60 0.29 9.75 10.71
N VAL A 61 0.09 8.50 10.27
CA VAL A 61 0.30 7.30 11.10
C VAL A 61 1.74 7.23 11.60
N ALA A 62 2.71 7.49 10.74
CA ALA A 62 4.12 7.51 11.13
C ALA A 62 4.41 8.67 12.08
N LEU A 63 3.84 9.86 11.84
CA LEU A 63 3.99 11.01 12.73
C LEU A 63 3.41 10.76 14.13
N GLU A 64 2.29 10.05 14.24
CA GLU A 64 1.71 9.63 15.52
C GLU A 64 2.66 8.67 16.24
N LEU A 65 3.13 7.61 15.55
CA LEU A 65 4.09 6.64 16.11
C LEU A 65 5.37 7.33 16.62
N LEU A 66 5.92 8.27 15.85
CA LEU A 66 7.15 8.98 16.19
C LEU A 66 6.99 9.94 17.38
N LYS A 67 5.77 10.39 17.66
CA LYS A 67 5.46 11.19 18.84
C LYS A 67 5.26 10.32 20.08
N ASP A 68 4.67 9.15 19.90
CA ASP A 68 4.33 8.25 21.00
C ASP A 68 5.52 7.40 21.48
N VAL A 69 6.46 7.08 20.59
CA VAL A 69 7.63 6.24 20.89
C VAL A 69 8.91 7.05 20.81
N SER A 70 9.52 7.32 21.96
CA SER A 70 10.86 7.91 22.03
C SER A 70 11.93 6.88 21.64
N ASN A 71 12.96 7.31 20.90
CA ASN A 71 14.14 6.51 20.52
C ASN A 71 13.82 5.31 19.61
N LEU A 72 12.98 5.52 18.60
CA LEU A 72 12.73 4.52 17.58
C LEU A 72 13.94 4.40 16.63
N ASP A 73 14.43 3.18 16.41
CA ASP A 73 15.54 2.92 15.47
C ASP A 73 15.04 2.51 14.08
N ASP A 74 13.96 1.74 14.02
CA ASP A 74 13.46 1.09 12.82
C ASP A 74 11.93 1.16 12.71
N ILE A 75 11.43 1.36 11.49
CA ILE A 75 10.01 1.27 11.15
C ILE A 75 9.83 0.26 10.03
N PHE A 76 8.85 -0.62 10.19
CA PHE A 76 8.42 -1.57 9.16
C PHE A 76 7.02 -1.18 8.68
N ALA A 77 6.83 -1.04 7.37
CA ALA A 77 5.56 -0.70 6.76
C ALA A 77 5.28 -1.57 5.53
N LEU A 78 4.02 -1.94 5.33
CA LEU A 78 3.61 -2.80 4.23
C LEU A 78 3.76 -2.09 2.88
N VAL A 79 4.10 -2.85 1.83
CA VAL A 79 4.18 -2.35 0.46
C VAL A 79 3.10 -2.99 -0.40
N GLY A 80 2.68 -2.25 -1.40
CA GLY A 80 1.68 -2.64 -2.39
C GLY A 80 1.85 -1.65 -3.52
N GLY A 81 0.90 -0.75 -3.70
CA GLY A 81 1.10 0.41 -4.59
C GLY A 81 2.20 1.39 -4.16
N GLY A 82 2.80 1.22 -2.99
CA GLY A 82 3.93 2.02 -2.48
C GLY A 82 3.56 3.27 -1.68
N GLY A 83 2.33 3.79 -1.81
CA GLY A 83 1.93 5.06 -1.19
C GLY A 83 2.09 5.11 0.34
N PHE A 84 1.68 4.05 1.05
CA PHE A 84 1.81 3.98 2.51
C PHE A 84 3.26 4.02 2.98
N LEU A 85 4.12 3.19 2.37
CA LEU A 85 5.53 3.13 2.67
C LEU A 85 6.25 4.43 2.29
N SER A 86 5.95 5.01 1.12
CA SER A 86 6.48 6.29 0.67
C SER A 86 6.31 7.38 1.72
N GLU A 87 5.10 7.49 2.28
CA GLU A 87 4.76 8.57 3.23
C GLU A 87 5.22 8.27 4.64
N THR A 88 5.24 7.00 5.02
CA THR A 88 5.93 6.55 6.22
C THR A 88 7.41 6.95 6.15
N ALA A 89 8.07 6.74 5.00
CA ALA A 89 9.47 7.08 4.81
C ALA A 89 9.70 8.59 4.84
N ILE A 90 8.89 9.38 4.12
CA ILE A 90 8.98 10.85 4.12
C ILE A 90 8.81 11.42 5.53
N ALA A 91 7.75 11.03 6.24
CA ALA A 91 7.49 11.50 7.60
C ALA A 91 8.62 11.12 8.55
N THR A 92 9.10 9.88 8.48
CA THR A 92 10.18 9.37 9.33
C THR A 92 11.49 10.09 9.07
N LYS A 93 11.92 10.18 7.81
CA LYS A 93 13.19 10.83 7.46
C LYS A 93 13.14 12.34 7.71
N GLY A 94 11.97 12.97 7.57
CA GLY A 94 11.74 14.36 7.94
C GLY A 94 11.80 14.60 9.46
N PHE A 95 11.35 13.63 10.27
CA PHE A 95 11.40 13.72 11.73
C PHE A 95 12.80 13.43 12.28
N ASN A 96 13.39 12.31 11.86
CA ASN A 96 14.75 11.91 12.21
C ASN A 96 15.34 11.02 11.10
N PRO A 97 16.30 11.52 10.30
CA PRO A 97 16.85 10.78 9.16
C PRO A 97 17.65 9.53 9.56
N LYS A 98 17.99 9.36 10.84
CA LYS A 98 18.70 8.18 11.35
C LYS A 98 17.81 6.96 11.54
N ILE A 99 16.50 7.14 11.63
CA ILE A 99 15.55 6.03 11.76
C ILE A 99 15.49 5.31 10.41
N ARG A 100 15.66 3.99 10.42
CA ARG A 100 15.61 3.18 9.20
C ARG A 100 14.17 2.79 8.90
N VAL A 101 13.84 2.76 7.62
CA VAL A 101 12.50 2.46 7.13
C VAL A 101 12.58 1.25 6.21
N TYR A 102 11.85 0.21 6.58
CA TYR A 102 11.78 -1.06 5.89
C TYR A 102 10.40 -1.25 5.27
N GLY A 103 10.37 -1.63 3.99
CA GLY A 103 9.16 -2.14 3.36
C GLY A 103 8.98 -3.63 3.63
N CYS A 104 7.73 -4.09 3.73
CA CYS A 104 7.39 -5.50 3.88
C CYS A 104 6.43 -5.95 2.79
N ASP A 105 6.83 -6.94 1.99
CA ASP A 105 6.03 -7.56 0.94
C ASP A 105 5.89 -9.07 1.12
N PRO A 106 4.81 -9.69 0.61
CA PRO A 106 4.76 -11.14 0.41
C PRO A 106 5.72 -11.56 -0.70
N ASN A 107 6.36 -12.72 -0.57
CA ASN A 107 7.18 -13.32 -1.65
C ASN A 107 6.40 -13.47 -2.96
N LEU A 108 5.09 -13.69 -2.88
CA LEU A 108 4.20 -13.87 -4.04
C LEU A 108 3.71 -12.54 -4.64
N ALA A 109 4.07 -11.40 -4.05
CA ALA A 109 3.72 -10.04 -4.48
C ALA A 109 4.92 -9.09 -4.30
N ASP A 110 6.12 -9.54 -4.67
CA ASP A 110 7.42 -8.91 -4.38
C ASP A 110 7.87 -7.84 -5.42
N ASP A 111 6.93 -7.21 -6.15
CA ASP A 111 7.32 -6.33 -7.25
C ASP A 111 8.08 -5.10 -6.77
N ALA A 112 7.77 -4.55 -5.61
CA ALA A 112 8.49 -3.40 -5.08
C ALA A 112 9.93 -3.76 -4.68
N PHE A 113 10.12 -4.93 -4.03
CA PHE A 113 11.45 -5.47 -3.74
C PHE A 113 12.30 -5.60 -5.00
N ARG A 114 11.78 -6.30 -6.02
CA ARG A 114 12.49 -6.47 -7.29
C ARG A 114 12.72 -5.15 -8.03
N SER A 115 11.81 -4.20 -7.88
CA SER A 115 11.94 -2.88 -8.52
C SER A 115 13.11 -2.08 -7.96
N LEU A 116 13.29 -2.07 -6.63
CA LEU A 116 14.41 -1.37 -6.00
C LEU A 116 15.75 -2.01 -6.35
N GLU A 117 15.84 -3.34 -6.28
CA GLU A 117 17.06 -4.08 -6.65
C GLU A 117 17.45 -3.87 -8.12
N ALA A 118 16.46 -3.82 -9.02
CA ALA A 118 16.69 -3.63 -10.45
C ALA A 118 16.88 -2.16 -10.87
N GLY A 119 16.58 -1.20 -9.98
CA GLY A 119 16.58 0.23 -10.30
C GLY A 119 15.53 0.65 -11.34
N LYS A 120 14.48 -0.16 -11.55
CA LYS A 120 13.37 0.12 -12.47
C LYS A 120 12.10 -0.58 -12.02
N ILE A 121 10.93 -0.04 -12.35
CA ILE A 121 9.65 -0.65 -12.00
C ILE A 121 9.50 -2.02 -12.67
N MET A 122 9.33 -3.03 -11.83
CA MET A 122 8.92 -4.39 -12.14
C MET A 122 7.46 -4.55 -11.73
N THR A 123 6.73 -5.50 -12.32
CA THR A 123 5.31 -5.71 -12.00
C THR A 123 4.97 -7.18 -11.78
N ASN A 124 3.93 -7.39 -11.00
CA ASN A 124 3.19 -8.64 -10.90
C ASN A 124 1.87 -8.52 -11.68
N ASP A 125 1.54 -9.50 -12.51
CA ASP A 125 0.27 -9.50 -13.25
C ASP A 125 -0.90 -9.82 -12.32
N HIS A 126 -0.85 -10.99 -11.69
CA HIS A 126 -1.92 -11.53 -10.85
C HIS A 126 -1.36 -12.26 -9.62
N PRO A 127 -0.72 -11.53 -8.68
CA PRO A 127 -0.13 -12.15 -7.49
C PRO A 127 -1.22 -12.78 -6.62
N THR A 128 -0.99 -14.01 -6.18
CA THR A 128 -1.94 -14.77 -5.35
C THR A 128 -1.35 -14.97 -3.96
N THR A 129 -1.59 -13.99 -3.10
CA THR A 129 -1.17 -13.96 -1.69
C THR A 129 -2.38 -13.80 -0.76
N ILE A 130 -2.32 -14.35 0.45
CA ILE A 130 -3.30 -14.12 1.52
C ILE A 130 -3.38 -12.64 1.92
N ALA A 131 -2.29 -11.88 1.74
CA ALA A 131 -2.24 -10.44 1.96
C ALA A 131 -2.84 -9.68 0.77
N ASP A 132 -4.15 -9.82 0.58
CA ASP A 132 -4.82 -9.37 -0.66
C ASP A 132 -4.78 -7.86 -0.91
N GLY A 133 -4.55 -7.06 0.14
CA GLY A 133 -4.31 -5.62 0.06
C GLY A 133 -2.96 -5.22 -0.55
N LEU A 134 -2.00 -6.14 -0.62
CA LEU A 134 -0.62 -5.89 -1.07
C LEU A 134 -0.39 -6.28 -2.54
N ARG A 135 -1.46 -6.60 -3.28
CA ARG A 135 -1.39 -7.03 -4.70
C ARG A 135 -1.26 -5.88 -5.70
N GLY A 136 -0.96 -4.66 -5.23
CA GLY A 136 -0.81 -3.47 -6.07
C GLY A 136 0.60 -3.36 -6.62
N ASN A 137 0.75 -2.82 -7.82
CA ASN A 137 2.06 -2.49 -8.39
C ASN A 137 2.43 -1.03 -8.07
N LEU A 138 3.73 -0.76 -7.96
CA LEU A 138 4.26 0.60 -7.86
C LEU A 138 3.86 1.49 -9.05
N CYS A 139 3.79 2.80 -8.80
CA CYS A 139 3.83 3.81 -9.86
C CYS A 139 5.14 4.61 -9.82
N GLU A 140 5.37 5.44 -10.84
CA GLU A 140 6.58 6.28 -10.94
C GLU A 140 6.81 7.11 -9.67
N ARG A 141 5.77 7.80 -9.20
CA ARG A 141 5.84 8.66 -8.00
C ARG A 141 6.31 7.88 -6.78
N THR A 142 5.67 6.75 -6.49
CA THR A 142 6.02 5.94 -5.32
C THR A 142 7.40 5.35 -5.47
N PHE A 143 7.74 4.83 -6.66
CA PHE A 143 9.06 4.26 -6.93
C PHE A 143 10.19 5.27 -6.68
N THR A 144 10.07 6.51 -7.18
CA THR A 144 11.05 7.57 -6.93
C THR A 144 11.23 7.84 -5.42
N ILE A 145 10.12 7.92 -4.67
CA ILE A 145 10.19 8.17 -3.22
C ILE A 145 10.85 6.99 -2.50
N LEU A 146 10.48 5.75 -2.86
CA LEU A 146 11.07 4.55 -2.27
C LEU A 146 12.58 4.49 -2.50
N GLN A 147 13.06 4.79 -3.72
CA GLN A 147 14.50 4.85 -4.01
C GLN A 147 15.26 5.89 -3.18
N GLN A 148 14.59 6.98 -2.78
CA GLN A 148 15.21 8.08 -2.06
C GLN A 148 15.23 7.87 -0.53
N PHE A 149 14.18 7.28 0.04
CA PHE A 149 13.94 7.33 1.49
C PHE A 149 13.84 5.97 2.18
N VAL A 150 13.64 4.88 1.45
CA VAL A 150 13.51 3.54 2.05
C VAL A 150 14.87 2.86 2.10
N ASP A 151 15.21 2.31 3.26
CA ASP A 151 16.50 1.67 3.48
C ASP A 151 16.55 0.28 2.83
N GLN A 152 15.47 -0.49 2.92
CA GLN A 152 15.37 -1.82 2.32
C GLN A 152 13.90 -2.29 2.23
N ILE A 153 13.59 -3.20 1.30
CA ILE A 153 12.36 -3.99 1.34
C ILE A 153 12.71 -5.43 1.73
N VAL A 154 11.97 -6.00 2.67
CA VAL A 154 12.04 -7.40 3.07
C VAL A 154 10.81 -8.14 2.57
N THR A 155 10.98 -9.41 2.21
CA THR A 155 9.88 -10.25 1.75
C THR A 155 9.63 -11.41 2.72
N VAL A 156 8.35 -11.80 2.86
CA VAL A 156 7.93 -12.89 3.75
C VAL A 156 7.07 -13.91 3.02
N SER A 157 7.18 -15.17 3.42
CA SER A 157 6.37 -16.27 2.91
C SER A 157 4.93 -16.21 3.42
N GLU A 158 4.03 -16.88 2.70
CA GLU A 158 2.62 -17.01 3.12
C GLU A 158 2.49 -17.69 4.49
N GLN A 159 3.38 -18.64 4.80
CA GLN A 159 3.44 -19.28 6.11
C GLN A 159 3.82 -18.30 7.20
N GLU A 160 4.83 -17.45 6.99
CA GLU A 160 5.25 -16.44 7.97
C GLU A 160 4.15 -15.41 8.25
N ILE A 161 3.37 -15.03 7.23
CA ILE A 161 2.21 -14.13 7.41
C ILE A 161 1.12 -14.77 8.30
N LEU A 162 0.96 -16.10 8.27
CA LEU A 162 -0.03 -16.82 9.07
C LEU A 162 0.42 -17.08 10.51
N VAL A 163 1.72 -17.01 10.78
CA VAL A 163 2.24 -17.21 12.14
C VAL A 163 1.85 -16.00 12.98
N PRO A 164 1.04 -16.17 14.05
CA PRO A 164 0.79 -15.08 14.99
C PRO A 164 2.13 -14.58 15.52
N CYS A 165 2.34 -13.27 15.58
CA CYS A 165 3.46 -12.73 16.34
C CYS A 165 3.39 -13.36 17.74
N ALA A 166 4.38 -14.21 18.07
CA ALA A 166 4.48 -14.75 19.40
C ALA A 166 4.55 -13.53 20.32
N SER A 167 3.49 -13.31 21.09
CA SER A 167 3.56 -12.38 22.20
C SER A 167 4.69 -12.92 23.07
N SER A 168 5.85 -12.29 22.99
CA SER A 168 6.89 -12.45 23.99
C SER A 168 6.21 -12.05 25.28
N GLY A 169 5.77 -13.06 26.04
CA GLY A 169 5.31 -12.89 27.40
C GLY A 169 6.45 -12.19 28.12
N SER A 170 6.24 -10.92 28.42
CA SER A 170 7.08 -10.17 29.33
C SER A 170 6.84 -10.78 30.71
N GLY A 171 7.65 -11.80 31.02
CA GLY A 171 7.93 -12.21 32.39
C GLY A 171 8.98 -11.31 33.01
#